data_AF-A0A3D3ECT4-F1
#
_entry.id   AF-A0A3D3ECT4-F1
#
_cell.length_a   1.000
_cell.length_b   1.000
_cell.length_c   1.000
_cell.angle_alpha   90.00
_cell.angle_beta   90.00
_cell.angle_gamma   90.00
#
_symmetry.space_group_name_H-M   'P 1'
#
loop_
_entity.id
_entity.type
_entity.pdbx_description
1 polymer ?
#
loop_
_entity_poly.entity_id
_entity_poly.type
_entity_poly.pdbx_seq_one_letter_code
_entity_poly.pdbx_strand_id
1 'polypeptide(L)'
;MIIFAANQLFGLALPIKAGRSWQIGLGVAAGILGGLSSIWSPPVAMYLLATNTSKERFIGATGFLFLSGCLPLGAGLFVSGLLSASVMLKSLLGLVVVLAGFQIGEALRGRISQDLFRRFVLFGFLVMGLRLVATSLI
;
A
#
# COMPACT_ATOMS: atom_id res chain seq x y z
N MET A 1 -0.53 11.46 2.58
CA MET A 1 -0.57 11.06 1.15
C MET A 1 -0.20 12.21 0.23
N ILE A 2 -1.00 13.28 0.20
CA ILE A 2 -0.80 14.44 -0.68
C ILE A 2 0.58 15.09 -0.49
N ILE A 3 0.94 15.47 0.74
CA ILE A 3 2.21 16.13 1.04
C ILE A 3 3.40 15.26 0.58
N PHE A 4 3.40 13.97 0.93
CA PHE A 4 4.46 13.04 0.51
C PHE A 4 4.55 12.89 -1.01
N ALA A 5 3.40 12.71 -1.68
CA ALA A 5 3.36 12.53 -3.13
C ALA A 5 3.84 13.78 -3.86
N ALA A 6 3.36 14.96 -3.46
CA ALA A 6 3.81 16.25 -3.99
C ALA A 6 5.30 16.46 -3.74
N ASN A 7 5.78 16.25 -2.51
CA ASN A 7 7.18 16.43 -2.14
C ASN A 7 8.13 15.57 -2.99
N GLN A 8 7.74 14.33 -3.26
CA GLN A 8 8.52 13.40 -4.08
C GLN A 8 8.38 13.64 -5.59
N LEU A 9 7.25 14.18 -6.07
CA LEU A 9 7.07 14.60 -7.46
C LEU A 9 7.90 15.84 -7.81
N PHE A 10 8.00 16.79 -6.86
CA PHE A 10 8.72 18.07 -7.01
C PHE A 10 10.20 18.01 -6.59
N GLY A 11 10.72 16.84 -6.21
CA GLY A 11 12.17 16.61 -6.03
C GLY A 11 12.76 16.94 -4.66
N LEU A 12 11.95 17.31 -3.67
CA LEU A 12 12.37 17.52 -2.27
C LEU A 12 12.41 16.19 -1.50
N ALA A 13 13.13 15.22 -2.07
CA ALA A 13 13.30 13.91 -1.44
C ALA A 13 14.17 14.04 -0.19
N LEU A 14 13.57 13.99 1.00
CA LEU A 14 14.31 13.80 2.25
C LEU A 14 14.95 12.40 2.20
N PRO A 15 16.28 12.27 2.09
CA PRO A 15 16.93 10.98 2.00
C PRO A 15 16.87 10.31 3.38
N ILE A 16 15.86 9.49 3.61
CA ILE A 16 15.80 8.66 4.83
C ILE A 16 16.81 7.53 4.65
N LYS A 17 17.94 7.60 5.37
CA LYS A 17 18.84 6.45 5.51
C LYS A 17 18.09 5.36 6.27
N ALA A 18 17.81 4.25 5.59
CA ALA A 18 17.10 3.09 6.13
C ALA A 18 17.93 2.38 7.23
N GLY A 19 17.86 2.87 8.46
CA GLY A 19 18.41 2.18 9.64
C GLY A 19 17.45 1.11 10.17
N ARG A 20 17.99 0.03 10.74
CA ARG A 20 17.20 -1.07 11.34
C ARG A 20 16.20 -0.57 12.39
N SER A 21 16.57 0.43 13.20
CA SER A 21 15.69 1.04 14.21
C SER A 21 14.51 1.79 13.58
N TRP A 22 14.74 2.48 12.46
CA TRP A 22 13.69 3.17 11.72
C TRP A 22 12.69 2.18 11.08
N GLN A 23 13.19 1.05 10.57
CA GLN A 23 12.34 -0.01 10.03
C GLN A 23 11.42 -0.63 11.09
N ILE A 24 11.97 -0.91 12.28
CA ILE A 24 11.19 -1.45 13.40
C ILE A 24 10.15 -0.42 13.88
N GLY A 25 10.55 0.82 14.10
CA GLY A 25 9.64 1.88 14.56
C GLY A 25 8.49 2.15 13.60
N LEU A 26 8.79 2.27 12.30
CA LEU A 26 7.76 2.46 11.26
C LEU A 26 6.90 1.21 11.09
N GLY A 27 7.47 0.01 11.21
CA GLY A 27 6.72 -1.24 11.15
C GLY A 27 5.68 -1.35 12.27
N VAL A 28 6.07 -1.03 13.51
CA VAL A 28 5.16 -1.03 14.67
C VAL A 28 4.09 0.05 14.51
N ALA A 29 4.47 1.27 14.13
CA ALA A 29 3.51 2.35 13.90
C ALA A 29 2.51 1.99 12.79
N ALA A 30 2.97 1.42 11.68
CA ALA A 30 2.12 0.96 10.59
C ALA A 30 1.19 -0.19 11.04
N GLY A 31 1.66 -1.08 11.92
CA GLY A 31 0.83 -2.13 12.52
C GLY A 31 -0.28 -1.59 13.42
N ILE A 32 0.03 -0.63 14.30
CA ILE A 32 -0.96 0.01 15.18
C ILE A 32 -1.99 0.78 14.36
N LEU A 33 -1.53 1.63 13.44
CA LEU A 33 -2.42 2.38 12.54
C LEU A 33 -3.24 1.42 11.67
N GLY A 34 -2.63 0.33 11.20
CA GLY A 34 -3.29 -0.73 10.44
C GLY A 34 -4.38 -1.43 11.23
N GLY A 35 -4.13 -1.79 12.48
CA GLY A 35 -5.13 -2.43 13.34
C GLY A 35 -6.31 -1.50 13.67
N LEU A 36 -6.03 -0.22 13.95
CA LEU A 36 -7.06 0.74 14.36
C LEU A 36 -7.89 1.27 13.18
N SER A 37 -7.26 1.51 12.03
CA SER A 37 -7.88 2.20 10.90
C SER A 37 -8.02 1.35 9.64
N SER A 38 -7.46 0.14 9.62
CA SER A 38 -7.27 -0.68 8.40
C SER A 38 -6.42 0.00 7.32
N ILE A 39 -5.68 1.08 7.65
CA ILE A 39 -4.82 1.82 6.71
C ILE A 39 -3.34 1.58 7.06
N TRP A 40 -2.76 0.49 6.57
CA TRP A 40 -1.31 0.21 6.70
C TRP A 40 -0.57 0.21 5.36
N SER A 41 -1.25 -0.09 4.25
CA SER A 41 -0.62 -0.21 2.95
C SER A 41 0.00 1.08 2.41
N PRO A 42 -0.60 2.27 2.60
CA PRO A 42 -0.03 3.49 2.03
C PRO A 42 1.27 3.93 2.71
N PRO A 43 1.41 3.95 4.05
CA PRO A 43 2.68 4.24 4.73
C PRO A 43 3.84 3.32 4.32
N VAL A 44 3.58 2.01 4.20
CA VAL A 44 4.60 1.02 3.80
C VAL A 44 5.10 1.30 2.39
N ALA A 45 4.17 1.51 1.46
CA ALA A 45 4.51 1.78 0.08
C ALA A 45 5.20 3.15 -0.07
N MET A 46 4.82 4.17 0.70
CA MET A 46 5.56 5.44 0.78
C MET A 46 7.00 5.24 1.23
N TYR A 47 7.23 4.48 2.30
CA TYR A 47 8.57 4.22 2.83
C TYR A 47 9.47 3.59 1.76
N LEU A 48 8.98 2.55 1.07
CA LEU A 48 9.74 1.86 0.01
C LEU A 48 10.02 2.77 -1.19
N LEU A 49 9.12 3.70 -1.49
CA LEU A 49 9.29 4.68 -2.56
C LEU A 49 10.30 5.78 -2.16
N ALA A 50 10.32 6.17 -0.88
CA ALA A 50 11.28 7.13 -0.33
C ALA A 50 12.71 6.57 -0.30
N THR A 51 12.88 5.27 -0.09
CA THR A 51 14.19 4.59 -0.10
C THR A 51 14.71 4.25 -1.50
N ASN A 52 14.09 4.75 -2.57
CA ASN A 52 14.45 4.45 -3.97
C ASN A 52 14.52 2.94 -4.27
N THR A 53 13.61 2.16 -3.70
CA THR A 53 13.57 0.70 -3.91
C THR A 53 13.28 0.37 -5.39
N SER A 54 13.95 -0.64 -5.96
CA SER A 54 13.66 -1.10 -7.33
C SER A 54 12.21 -1.56 -7.47
N LYS A 55 11.58 -1.41 -8.64
CA LYS A 55 10.17 -1.82 -8.84
C LYS A 55 9.94 -3.28 -8.47
N GLU A 56 10.91 -4.16 -8.72
CA GLU A 56 10.85 -5.59 -8.38
C GLU A 56 10.83 -5.79 -6.86
N ARG A 57 11.75 -5.14 -6.14
CA ARG A 57 11.80 -5.23 -4.68
C ARG A 57 10.60 -4.54 -4.03
N PHE A 58 10.12 -3.44 -4.61
CA PHE A 58 8.93 -2.73 -4.14
C PHE A 58 7.73 -3.67 -4.15
N ILE A 59 7.49 -4.35 -5.28
CA ILE A 59 6.34 -5.26 -5.44
C ILE A 59 6.50 -6.50 -4.56
N GLY A 60 7.70 -7.10 -4.52
CA GLY A 60 7.96 -8.25 -3.66
C GLY A 60 7.78 -7.93 -2.18
N ALA A 61 8.34 -6.81 -1.71
CA ALA A 61 8.24 -6.38 -0.31
C ALA A 61 6.81 -5.98 0.06
N THR A 62 6.13 -5.18 -0.77
CA THR A 62 4.73 -4.81 -0.51
C THR A 62 3.81 -6.02 -0.52
N GLY A 63 3.97 -6.93 -1.49
CA GLY A 63 3.21 -8.18 -1.56
C GLY A 63 3.38 -9.04 -0.30
N PHE A 64 4.62 -9.24 0.14
CA PHE A 64 4.92 -9.97 1.37
C PHE A 64 4.34 -9.29 2.61
N LEU A 65 4.55 -7.98 2.75
CA LEU A 65 4.07 -7.20 3.90
C LEU A 65 2.53 -7.16 3.95
N PHE A 66 1.86 -7.05 2.81
CA PHE A 66 0.39 -7.04 2.76
C PHE A 66 -0.17 -8.41 3.08
N LEU A 67 0.41 -9.49 2.56
CA LEU A 67 0.03 -10.85 2.92
C LEU A 67 0.21 -11.09 4.42
N SER A 68 1.37 -10.68 4.97
CA SER A 68 1.66 -10.78 6.40
C SER A 68 0.68 -9.98 7.25
N GLY A 69 0.23 -8.81 6.80
CA GLY A 69 -0.78 -7.99 7.48
C GLY A 69 -2.21 -8.55 7.36
N CYS A 70 -2.54 -9.23 6.26
CA CYS A 70 -3.86 -9.84 6.05
C CYS A 70 -4.15 -10.97 7.03
N LEU A 71 -3.14 -11.73 7.48
CA LEU A 71 -3.31 -12.83 8.44
C LEU A 71 -3.90 -12.36 9.80
N PRO A 72 -3.26 -11.45 10.55
CA PRO A 72 -3.79 -10.95 11.81
C PRO A 72 -5.08 -10.15 11.61
N LEU A 73 -5.22 -9.42 10.50
CA LEU A 73 -6.46 -8.70 10.20
C LEU A 73 -7.64 -9.66 9.96
N GLY A 74 -7.43 -10.71 9.18
CA GLY A 74 -8.43 -11.75 8.92
C GLY A 74 -8.85 -12.46 10.22
N ALA A 75 -7.88 -12.77 11.08
CA ALA A 75 -8.16 -13.32 12.40
C ALA A 75 -8.98 -12.34 13.26
N GLY A 76 -8.63 -11.05 13.26
CA GLY A 76 -9.38 -10.01 13.97
C GLY A 76 -10.83 -9.88 13.47
N LEU A 77 -11.04 -9.91 12.15
CA LEU A 77 -12.37 -9.88 11.54
C LEU A 77 -13.21 -11.11 11.88
N PHE A 78 -12.57 -12.29 11.95
CA PHE A 78 -13.22 -13.53 12.36
C PHE A 78 -13.67 -13.48 13.82
N VAL A 79 -12.77 -13.11 14.74
CA VAL A 79 -13.08 -12.96 16.17
C VAL A 79 -14.16 -11.91 16.41
N SER A 80 -14.15 -10.82 15.63
CA SER A 80 -15.16 -9.76 15.74
C SER A 80 -16.53 -10.15 15.17
N GLY A 81 -16.68 -11.34 14.56
CA GLY A 81 -17.92 -11.80 13.93
C GLY A 81 -18.29 -11.07 12.62
N LEU A 82 -17.44 -10.16 12.14
CA LEU A 82 -17.65 -9.44 10.86
C LEU A 82 -17.44 -10.35 9.64
N LEU A 83 -16.68 -11.43 9.80
CA LEU A 83 -16.41 -12.39 8.74
C LEU A 83 -17.58 -13.37 8.55
N SER A 84 -18.67 -12.93 7.93
CA SER A 84 -19.81 -13.80 7.60
C SER A 84 -19.59 -14.60 6.31
N ALA A 85 -20.30 -15.72 6.15
CA ALA A 85 -20.27 -16.54 4.93
C ALA A 85 -20.64 -15.72 3.68
N SER A 86 -21.57 -14.76 3.81
CA SER A 86 -21.96 -13.87 2.72
C SER A 86 -20.82 -12.93 2.28
N VAL A 87 -20.04 -12.44 3.25
CA VAL A 87 -18.86 -11.60 2.99
C VAL A 87 -17.76 -12.43 2.34
N MET A 88 -17.51 -13.65 2.82
CA MET A 88 -16.54 -14.56 2.19
C MET A 88 -16.88 -14.86 0.73
N LEU A 89 -18.15 -15.13 0.42
CA LEU A 89 -18.58 -15.40 -0.96
C LEU A 89 -18.41 -14.17 -1.87
N LYS A 90 -18.78 -12.98 -1.39
CA LYS A 90 -18.56 -11.71 -2.11
C LYS A 90 -17.08 -11.43 -2.31
N SER A 91 -16.25 -11.69 -1.30
CA SER A 91 -14.79 -11.56 -1.39
C SER A 91 -14.18 -12.51 -2.41
N LEU A 92 -14.75 -13.72 -2.59
CA LEU A 92 -14.31 -14.67 -3.61
C LEU A 92 -14.51 -14.14 -5.04
N LEU A 93 -15.64 -13.48 -5.30
CA LEU A 93 -15.88 -12.80 -6.58
C LEU A 93 -14.91 -11.64 -6.78
N GLY A 94 -14.69 -10.84 -5.73
CA GLY A 94 -13.69 -9.77 -5.75
C GLY A 94 -12.27 -10.29 -6.02
N LEU A 95 -11.91 -11.47 -5.50
CA LEU A 95 -10.61 -12.09 -5.72
C LEU A 95 -10.36 -12.35 -7.20
N VAL A 96 -11.36 -12.79 -7.97
CA VAL A 96 -11.21 -12.99 -9.43
C VAL A 96 -10.83 -11.68 -10.12
N VAL A 97 -11.50 -10.58 -9.78
CA VAL A 97 -11.20 -9.24 -10.33
C VAL A 97 -9.80 -8.79 -9.93
N VAL A 98 -9.40 -9.02 -8.67
CA VAL A 98 -8.06 -8.69 -8.17
C VAL A 98 -6.98 -9.50 -8.91
N LEU A 99 -7.18 -10.80 -9.11
CA LEU A 99 -6.23 -11.66 -9.83
C LEU A 99 -6.08 -11.25 -11.30
N ALA A 100 -7.19 -10.90 -11.96
CA ALA A 100 -7.16 -10.36 -13.33
C ALA A 100 -6.38 -9.04 -13.39
N GLY A 101 -6.66 -8.12 -12.46
CA GLY A 101 -5.92 -6.85 -12.34
C GLY A 101 -4.44 -7.06 -12.05
N PHE A 102 -4.09 -8.05 -11.22
CA PHE A 102 -2.71 -8.38 -10.89
C PHE A 102 -1.94 -8.89 -12.10
N GLN A 103 -2.53 -9.79 -12.91
CA GLN A 103 -1.91 -10.26 -14.15
C GLN A 103 -1.68 -9.13 -15.15
N ILE A 104 -2.67 -8.24 -15.34
CA ILE A 104 -2.54 -7.09 -16.22
C ILE A 104 -1.43 -6.15 -15.73
N GLY A 105 -1.40 -5.88 -14.42
CA GLY A 105 -0.37 -5.05 -13.79
C GLY A 105 1.02 -5.65 -13.93
N GLU A 106 1.16 -6.97 -13.79
CA GLU A 106 2.43 -7.68 -13.97
C GLU A 106 2.94 -7.59 -15.43
N ALA A 107 2.04 -7.79 -16.41
CA ALA A 107 2.39 -7.65 -17.82
C ALA A 107 2.81 -6.21 -18.16
N LEU A 108 2.14 -5.20 -17.61
CA LEU A 108 2.47 -3.78 -17.81
C LEU A 108 3.80 -3.40 -17.13
N ARG A 109 4.07 -3.96 -15.95
CA ARG A 109 5.32 -3.73 -15.21
C ARG A 109 6.57 -4.08 -16.02
N GLY A 110 6.50 -5.16 -16.80
CA GLY A 110 7.59 -5.57 -17.69
C GLY A 110 7.91 -4.53 -18.77
N ARG A 111 6.94 -3.68 -19.13
CA ARG A 111 7.02 -2.72 -20.24
C ARG A 111 7.38 -1.29 -19.82
N ILE A 112 7.33 -0.97 -18.52
CA ILE A 112 7.56 0.39 -18.00
C ILE A 112 8.94 0.53 -17.34
N SER A 113 9.55 1.71 -17.48
CA SER A 113 10.80 2.06 -16.79
C SER A 113 10.56 2.27 -15.29
N GLN A 114 11.64 2.21 -14.51
CA GLN A 114 11.64 2.46 -13.07
C GLN A 114 11.05 3.84 -12.71
N ASP A 115 11.41 4.87 -13.48
CA ASP A 115 10.93 6.24 -13.26
C ASP A 115 9.45 6.40 -13.56
N LEU A 116 8.97 5.77 -14.64
CA LEU A 116 7.54 5.78 -14.97
C LEU A 116 6.73 5.04 -13.91
N PHE A 117 7.20 3.86 -13.45
CA PHE A 117 6.58 3.13 -12.35
C PHE A 117 6.43 4.03 -11.11
N ARG A 118 7.51 4.70 -10.71
CA ARG A 118 7.50 5.61 -9.57
C ARG A 118 6.49 6.74 -9.74
N ARG A 119 6.44 7.37 -10.92
CA ARG A 119 5.47 8.43 -11.23
C ARG A 119 4.03 7.94 -11.15
N PHE A 120 3.73 6.75 -11.68
CA PHE A 120 2.39 6.16 -11.58
C PHE A 120 1.98 5.90 -10.12
N VAL A 121 2.88 5.34 -9.29
CA VAL A 121 2.60 5.11 -7.87
C VAL A 121 2.35 6.44 -7.13
N LEU A 122 3.18 7.46 -7.38
CA LEU A 122 3.00 8.79 -6.79
C LEU A 122 1.69 9.45 -7.21
N PHE A 123 1.33 9.33 -8.50
CA PHE A 123 0.06 9.83 -9.01
C PHE A 123 -1.12 9.12 -8.34
N GLY A 124 -1.05 7.80 -8.18
CA GLY A 124 -2.06 7.03 -7.43
C GLY A 124 -2.22 7.53 -5.99
N PHE A 125 -1.12 7.81 -5.30
CA PHE A 125 -1.17 8.41 -3.95
C PHE A 125 -1.72 9.82 -3.91
N LEU A 126 -1.47 10.63 -4.93
CA LEU A 126 -2.05 11.97 -5.03
C LEU A 126 -3.57 11.88 -5.18
N VAL A 127 -4.05 11.07 -6.12
CA VAL A 127 -5.49 10.84 -6.36
C VAL A 127 -6.17 10.28 -5.12
N MET A 128 -5.58 9.27 -4.47
CA MET A 128 -6.12 8.68 -3.26
C MET A 128 -6.17 9.69 -2.11
N GLY A 129 -5.12 10.50 -1.96
CA GLY A 129 -5.07 11.57 -0.96
C GLY A 129 -6.15 12.62 -1.20
N LEU A 130 -6.33 13.07 -2.44
CA LEU A 130 -7.36 14.03 -2.81
C LEU A 130 -8.77 13.46 -2.56
N ARG A 131 -9.01 12.19 -2.92
CA ARG A 131 -10.28 11.51 -2.64
C ARG A 131 -10.60 11.51 -1.15
N LEU A 132 -9.63 11.19 -0.29
CA LEU A 132 -9.84 11.15 1.16
C LEU A 132 -10.24 12.53 1.70
N VAL A 133 -9.60 13.61 1.23
CA VAL A 133 -9.97 14.98 1.60
C VAL A 133 -11.39 15.30 1.12
N ALA A 134 -11.72 14.98 -0.13
CA ALA A 134 -13.05 15.23 -0.69
C ALA A 134 -14.14 14.48 0.09
N THR A 135 -13.93 13.20 0.42
CA THR A 135 -14.88 12.41 1.23
C THR A 135 -14.97 12.90 2.68
N SER A 136 -13.95 13.54 3.24
CA SER A 136 -14.02 14.10 4.60
C SER A 136 -14.74 15.45 4.69
N LEU A 137 -14.91 16.13 3.55
CA LEU A 137 -15.50 17.48 3.49
C LEU A 137 -17.00 17.46 3.15
N ILE A 138 -17.52 16.32 2.69
CA ILE A 138 -18.90 16.07 2.27
C ILE A 138 -19.52 15.11 3.29
#